data_AF-A0AAQ3MI80-F1
#
_entry.id   AF-A0AAQ3MI80-F1
#
_cell.length_a   1.000
_cell.length_b   1.000
_cell.length_c   1.000
_cell.angle_alpha   90.00
_cell.angle_beta   90.00
_cell.angle_gamma   90.00
#
_symmetry.space_group_name_H-M   'P 1'
#
loop_
_entity.id
_entity.type
_entity.pdbx_description
1 polymer ?
#
loop_
_entity_poly.entity_id
_entity_poly.type
_entity_poly.pdbx_seq_one_letter_code
_entity_poly.pdbx_strand_id
1 'polypeptide(L)'
;MIEDVAYHGVGLLYMLDMDEDHKMELILLCLEERGILSAISVYGGLQRRRKTSLILNASRYIRSLKQKLQELNQLAVAAAQNVIDNNPTPVIKVETQEEGFTIKVVCEKSCQGLLTFILEAFEKLGLDVLQARASCVERFSLEAFGIKVNKASQVDAQMIEEKVSQAIKNWREVTKQC
;
A
#
# COMPACT_ATOMS: atom_id res chain seq x y z
N MET A 1 -77.13 0.17 40.79
CA MET A 1 -76.04 0.47 41.73
C MET A 1 -75.23 -0.82 41.84
N ILE A 2 -74.06 -0.85 41.18
CA ILE A 2 -72.73 -0.93 41.83
C ILE A 2 -72.56 -2.38 42.35
N GLU A 3 -71.79 -3.29 41.75
CA GLU A 3 -70.34 -3.24 41.48
C GLU A 3 -69.98 -4.14 40.29
N ASP A 4 -69.84 -3.54 39.11
CA ASP A 4 -68.79 -3.93 38.17
C ASP A 4 -67.58 -3.05 38.52
N VAL A 5 -66.35 -3.54 38.27
CA VAL A 5 -65.06 -2.88 38.56
C VAL A 5 -64.45 -3.13 39.95
N ALA A 6 -64.04 -4.37 40.24
CA ALA A 6 -63.09 -4.64 41.33
C ALA A 6 -62.08 -5.77 41.07
N TYR A 7 -61.86 -6.19 39.81
CA TYR A 7 -60.92 -7.29 39.51
C TYR A 7 -59.75 -6.94 38.58
N HIS A 8 -59.48 -5.65 38.35
CA HIS A 8 -58.29 -5.21 37.59
C HIS A 8 -57.35 -4.25 38.35
N GLY A 9 -57.76 -3.74 39.52
CA GLY A 9 -56.94 -2.82 40.32
C GLY A 9 -56.23 -3.46 41.52
N VAL A 10 -56.80 -4.49 42.13
CA VAL A 10 -56.26 -5.10 43.37
C VAL A 10 -55.04 -5.98 43.12
N GLY A 11 -54.95 -6.68 41.99
CA GLY A 11 -53.79 -7.54 41.67
C GLY A 11 -52.47 -6.77 41.49
N LEU A 12 -52.53 -5.52 41.04
CA LEU A 12 -51.36 -4.64 40.92
C LEU A 12 -50.89 -4.11 42.27
N LEU A 13 -51.80 -3.93 43.24
CA LEU A 13 -51.47 -3.45 44.59
C LEU A 13 -50.70 -4.51 45.38
N TYR A 14 -51.06 -5.79 45.25
CA TYR A 14 -50.31 -6.90 45.86
C TYR A 14 -48.90 -7.04 45.30
N MET A 15 -48.67 -6.70 44.03
CA MET A 15 -47.32 -6.72 43.44
C MET A 15 -46.41 -5.60 43.95
N LEU A 16 -46.94 -4.52 44.54
CA LEU A 16 -46.13 -3.41 45.05
C LEU A 16 -45.57 -3.70 46.46
N ASP A 17 -46.33 -4.44 47.28
CA ASP A 17 -45.98 -4.79 48.68
C ASP A 17 -45.22 -6.12 48.85
N MET A 18 -45.06 -6.91 47.78
CA MET A 18 -44.23 -8.13 47.82
C MET A 18 -42.74 -7.78 47.94
N ASP A 19 -41.94 -8.70 48.48
CA ASP A 19 -40.48 -8.59 48.40
C ASP A 19 -40.02 -8.77 46.93
N GLU A 20 -38.92 -8.12 46.54
CA GLU A 20 -38.44 -8.10 45.15
C GLU A 20 -38.19 -9.53 44.60
N ASP A 21 -37.78 -10.48 45.43
CA ASP A 21 -37.61 -11.87 44.99
C ASP A 21 -38.96 -12.52 44.63
N HIS A 22 -40.01 -12.26 45.40
CA HIS A 22 -41.35 -12.78 45.15
C HIS A 22 -42.06 -12.06 43.99
N LYS A 23 -41.78 -10.76 43.79
CA LYS A 23 -42.22 -10.04 42.59
C LYS A 23 -41.61 -10.64 41.33
N MET A 24 -40.31 -10.94 41.38
CA MET A 24 -39.59 -11.54 40.26
C MET A 24 -40.12 -12.94 39.95
N GLU A 25 -40.40 -13.76 40.97
CA GLU A 25 -41.00 -15.09 40.79
C GLU A 25 -42.42 -15.03 40.19
N LEU A 26 -43.26 -14.10 40.64
CA LEU A 26 -44.62 -13.92 40.09
C LEU A 26 -44.59 -13.39 38.64
N ILE A 27 -43.65 -12.49 38.32
CA ILE A 27 -43.41 -12.01 36.96
C ILE A 27 -42.93 -13.16 36.05
N LEU A 28 -42.00 -13.98 36.53
CA LEU A 28 -41.52 -15.17 35.81
C LEU A 28 -42.67 -16.13 35.50
N LEU A 29 -43.51 -16.47 36.48
CA LEU A 29 -44.70 -17.30 36.30
C LEU A 29 -45.69 -16.68 35.29
N CYS A 30 -45.98 -15.38 35.40
CA CYS A 30 -46.85 -14.67 34.46
C CYS A 30 -46.30 -14.67 33.02
N LEU A 31 -44.98 -14.58 32.86
CA LEU A 31 -44.31 -14.62 31.56
C LEU A 31 -44.23 -16.05 31.01
N GLU A 32 -44.17 -17.07 31.86
CA GLU A 32 -44.18 -18.49 31.50
C GLU A 32 -45.56 -18.92 31.00
N GLU A 33 -46.64 -18.59 31.72
CA GLU A 33 -48.02 -18.89 31.32
C GLU A 33 -48.42 -18.22 29.99
N ARG A 34 -47.86 -17.04 29.72
CA ARG A 34 -48.08 -16.31 28.46
C ARG A 34 -47.11 -16.72 27.35
N GLY A 35 -46.19 -17.66 27.61
CA GLY A 35 -45.17 -18.11 26.67
C GLY A 35 -44.10 -17.05 26.31
N ILE A 36 -44.10 -15.89 26.98
CA ILE A 36 -43.22 -14.75 26.70
C ILE A 36 -41.78 -15.05 27.13
N LEU A 37 -41.59 -15.81 28.22
CA LEU A 37 -40.26 -16.19 28.71
C LEU A 37 -39.47 -16.99 27.67
N SER A 38 -40.15 -17.91 26.97
CA SER A 38 -39.56 -18.71 25.89
C SER A 38 -39.10 -17.83 24.72
N ALA A 39 -39.91 -16.83 24.34
CA ALA A 39 -39.59 -15.89 23.27
C ALA A 39 -38.37 -15.04 23.64
N ILE A 40 -38.33 -14.48 24.85
CA ILE A 40 -37.19 -13.67 25.34
C ILE A 40 -35.90 -14.50 25.31
N SER A 41 -35.94 -15.75 25.77
CA SER A 41 -34.80 -16.67 25.76
C SER A 41 -34.30 -16.94 24.32
N VAL A 42 -35.23 -17.20 23.39
CA VAL A 42 -34.92 -17.44 21.96
C VAL A 42 -34.33 -16.18 21.31
N TYR A 43 -34.92 -15.01 21.52
CA TYR A 43 -34.40 -13.74 20.99
C TYR A 43 -33.02 -13.39 21.57
N GLY A 44 -32.82 -13.59 22.87
CA GLY A 44 -31.52 -13.42 23.53
C GLY A 44 -30.45 -14.39 23.01
N GLY A 45 -30.83 -15.64 22.71
CA GLY A 45 -29.97 -16.63 22.07
C GLY A 45 -29.59 -16.28 20.63
N LEU A 46 -30.56 -15.84 19.82
CA LEU A 46 -30.34 -15.41 18.43
C LEU A 46 -29.44 -14.17 18.34
N GLN A 47 -29.64 -13.20 19.23
CA GLN A 47 -28.80 -12.00 19.31
C GLN A 47 -27.35 -12.33 19.68
N ARG A 48 -27.13 -13.23 20.66
CA ARG A 48 -25.80 -13.73 20.99
C ARG A 48 -25.15 -14.41 19.78
N ARG A 49 -25.86 -15.33 19.12
CA ARG A 49 -25.34 -16.03 17.92
C ARG A 49 -24.95 -15.06 16.79
N ARG A 50 -25.78 -14.04 16.51
CA ARG A 50 -25.47 -13.01 15.50
C ARG A 50 -24.24 -12.18 15.87
N LYS A 51 -24.12 -11.75 17.13
CA LYS A 51 -22.92 -11.02 17.60
C LYS A 51 -21.68 -11.89 17.49
N THR A 52 -21.75 -13.15 17.91
CA THR A 52 -20.63 -14.10 17.78
C THR A 52 -20.24 -14.35 16.33
N SER A 53 -21.20 -14.51 15.41
CA SER A 53 -20.90 -14.72 13.99
C SER A 53 -20.22 -13.49 13.34
N LEU A 54 -20.65 -12.27 13.69
CA LEU A 54 -20.00 -11.04 13.24
C LEU A 54 -18.57 -10.91 13.78
N ILE A 55 -18.36 -11.19 15.08
CA ILE A 55 -17.02 -11.15 15.71
C ILE A 55 -16.09 -12.18 15.04
N LEU A 56 -16.57 -13.41 14.79
CA LEU A 56 -15.80 -14.44 14.11
C LEU A 56 -15.45 -14.05 12.67
N ASN A 57 -16.37 -13.40 11.95
CA ASN A 57 -16.11 -12.90 10.60
C ASN A 57 -15.02 -11.82 10.60
N ALA A 58 -15.14 -10.82 11.48
CA ALA A 58 -14.15 -9.77 11.62
C ALA A 58 -12.77 -10.33 12.01
N SER A 59 -12.73 -11.30 12.94
CA SER A 59 -11.49 -11.96 13.37
C SER A 59 -10.80 -12.73 12.23
N ARG A 60 -11.57 -13.42 11.38
CA ARG A 60 -11.04 -14.07 10.18
C ARG A 60 -10.46 -13.07 9.19
N TYR A 61 -11.14 -11.95 8.97
CA TYR A 61 -10.66 -10.90 8.07
C TYR A 61 -9.35 -10.27 8.58
N ILE A 62 -9.29 -9.89 9.85
CA ILE A 62 -8.07 -9.34 10.48
C ILE A 62 -6.90 -10.33 10.35
N ARG A 63 -7.15 -11.64 10.55
CA ARG A 63 -6.11 -12.67 10.37
C ARG A 63 -5.60 -12.73 8.94
N SER A 64 -6.50 -12.73 7.95
CA SER A 64 -6.11 -12.73 6.53
C SER A 64 -5.29 -11.49 6.16
N LEU A 65 -5.67 -10.31 6.68
CA LEU A 65 -4.91 -9.09 6.46
C LEU A 65 -3.50 -9.14 7.08
N LYS A 66 -3.39 -9.64 8.32
CA LYS A 66 -2.09 -9.83 8.98
C LYS A 66 -1.18 -10.77 8.17
N GLN A 67 -1.73 -11.88 7.67
CA GLN A 67 -0.97 -12.81 6.86
C GLN A 67 -0.48 -12.18 5.55
N LYS A 68 -1.36 -11.49 4.81
CA LYS A 68 -0.99 -10.76 3.58
C LYS A 68 0.08 -9.69 3.84
N LEU A 69 -0.02 -8.98 4.97
CA LEU A 69 0.99 -7.99 5.36
C LEU A 69 2.36 -8.64 5.63
N GLN A 70 2.38 -9.80 6.27
CA GLN A 70 3.62 -10.55 6.50
C GLN A 70 4.23 -11.06 5.18
N GLU A 71 3.41 -11.60 4.27
CA GLU A 71 3.85 -12.04 2.94
C GLU A 71 4.47 -10.88 2.15
N LEU A 72 3.79 -9.72 2.11
CA LEU A 72 4.31 -8.51 1.45
C LEU A 72 5.61 -8.02 2.10
N ASN A 73 5.70 -8.04 3.42
CA ASN A 73 6.91 -7.62 4.13
C ASN A 73 8.09 -8.56 3.83
N GLN A 74 7.86 -9.87 3.77
CA GLN A 74 8.90 -10.84 3.39
C GLN A 74 9.35 -10.63 1.94
N LEU A 75 8.42 -10.40 1.02
CA LEU A 75 8.73 -10.08 -0.38
C LEU A 75 9.53 -8.77 -0.49
N ALA A 76 9.19 -7.75 0.28
CA ALA A 76 9.92 -6.48 0.31
C ALA A 76 11.36 -6.67 0.84
N VAL A 77 11.54 -7.46 1.90
CA VAL A 77 12.87 -7.80 2.43
C VAL A 77 13.68 -8.63 1.43
N ALA A 78 13.06 -9.63 0.78
CA ALA A 78 13.72 -10.42 -0.26
C ALA A 78 14.10 -9.57 -1.49
N ALA A 79 13.24 -8.64 -1.89
CA ALA A 79 13.55 -7.67 -2.94
C ALA A 79 14.72 -6.77 -2.53
N ALA A 80 14.74 -6.29 -1.29
CA ALA A 80 15.86 -5.50 -0.75
C ALA A 80 17.16 -6.32 -0.66
N GLN A 81 17.10 -7.62 -0.34
CA GLN A 81 18.29 -8.47 -0.26
C GLN A 81 18.86 -8.78 -1.66
N ASN A 82 18.01 -8.94 -2.68
CA ASN A 82 18.46 -9.09 -4.08
C ASN A 82 19.15 -7.83 -4.63
N VAL A 83 18.86 -6.66 -4.06
CA VAL A 83 19.51 -5.39 -4.42
C VAL A 83 20.96 -5.31 -3.95
N ILE A 84 21.32 -6.00 -2.86
CA ILE A 84 22.66 -5.91 -2.26
C ILE A 84 23.70 -6.70 -3.08
N ASP A 85 23.32 -7.80 -3.75
CA ASP A 85 24.26 -8.68 -4.48
C ASP A 85 24.31 -8.45 -6.00
N ASN A 86 23.28 -7.83 -6.59
CA ASN A 86 23.24 -7.54 -8.02
C ASN A 86 22.86 -6.08 -8.21
N ASN A 87 23.85 -5.20 -8.18
CA ASN A 87 23.60 -3.81 -8.51
C ASN A 87 23.92 -3.56 -10.00
N PRO A 88 22.94 -3.73 -10.91
CA PRO A 88 23.16 -3.65 -12.34
C PRO A 88 23.63 -2.23 -12.66
N THR A 89 24.86 -2.14 -13.14
CA THR A 89 25.43 -0.87 -13.57
C THR A 89 24.67 -0.38 -14.80
N PRO A 90 24.26 0.92 -14.87
CA PRO A 90 23.63 1.43 -16.07
C PRO A 90 24.49 1.11 -17.29
N VAL A 91 23.89 0.47 -18.28
CA VAL A 91 24.55 0.08 -19.52
C VAL A 91 24.53 1.27 -20.46
N ILE A 92 25.69 1.58 -21.04
CA ILE A 92 25.87 2.70 -21.96
C ILE A 92 26.16 2.12 -23.35
N LYS A 93 25.56 2.71 -24.37
CA LYS A 93 25.91 2.45 -25.76
C LYS A 93 26.00 3.78 -26.51
N VAL A 94 27.11 4.00 -27.19
CA VAL A 94 27.31 5.17 -28.06
C VAL A 94 27.46 4.69 -29.49
N GLU A 95 26.62 5.21 -30.38
CA GLU A 95 26.63 4.91 -31.81
C GLU A 95 26.99 6.20 -32.56
N THR A 96 28.10 6.19 -33.30
CA THR A 96 28.46 7.30 -34.20
C THR A 96 27.57 7.28 -35.43
N GLN A 97 27.04 8.44 -35.82
CA GLN A 97 26.29 8.66 -37.04
C GLN A 97 26.97 9.74 -37.91
N GLU A 98 26.47 9.95 -39.13
CA GLU A 98 27.06 10.91 -40.09
C GLU A 98 27.18 12.33 -39.50
N GLU A 99 26.16 12.79 -38.77
CA GLU A 99 26.09 14.16 -38.27
C GLU A 99 26.33 14.29 -36.76
N GLY A 100 26.47 13.18 -36.02
CA GLY A 100 26.54 13.21 -34.56
C GLY A 100 26.58 11.83 -33.90
N PHE A 101 25.99 11.73 -32.72
CA PHE A 101 26.05 10.54 -31.87
C PHE A 101 24.68 10.20 -31.30
N THR A 102 24.33 8.91 -31.32
CA THR A 102 23.23 8.37 -30.52
C THR A 102 23.78 7.77 -29.24
N ILE A 103 23.28 8.26 -28.11
CA ILE A 103 23.71 7.87 -26.78
C ILE A 103 22.52 7.21 -26.09
N LYS A 104 22.69 5.93 -25.74
CA LYS A 104 21.69 5.11 -25.05
C LYS A 104 22.20 4.77 -23.67
N VAL A 105 21.40 5.03 -22.64
CA VAL A 105 21.68 4.64 -21.26
C VAL A 105 20.48 3.92 -20.69
N VAL A 106 20.68 2.71 -20.16
CA VAL A 106 19.60 1.88 -19.60
C VAL A 106 20.00 1.38 -18.21
N CYS A 107 19.11 1.50 -17.23
CA CYS A 107 19.26 0.97 -15.88
C CYS A 107 17.99 0.20 -15.47
N GLU A 108 18.16 -0.93 -14.78
CA GLU A 108 17.04 -1.83 -14.42
C GLU A 108 16.10 -1.25 -13.36
N LYS A 109 16.49 -0.15 -12.71
CA LYS A 109 15.72 0.62 -11.72
C LYS A 109 15.48 2.04 -12.23
N SER A 110 14.62 2.81 -11.57
CA SER A 110 14.33 4.21 -11.94
C SER A 110 15.54 5.16 -11.86
N CYS A 111 16.59 4.80 -11.12
CA CYS A 111 17.85 5.53 -11.02
C CYS A 111 17.62 7.06 -10.79
N GLN A 112 16.89 7.40 -9.71
CA GLN A 112 16.45 8.78 -9.45
C GLN A 112 17.63 9.77 -9.43
N GLY A 113 17.48 10.88 -10.17
CA GLY A 113 18.52 11.91 -10.27
C GLY A 113 19.66 11.60 -11.27
N LEU A 114 19.75 10.37 -11.81
CA LEU A 114 20.79 10.01 -12.78
C LEU A 114 20.74 10.89 -14.05
N LEU A 115 19.53 11.26 -14.49
CA LEU A 115 19.35 12.11 -15.68
C LEU A 115 20.15 13.42 -15.58
N THR A 116 20.15 14.07 -14.42
CA THR A 116 20.86 15.33 -14.19
C THR A 116 22.35 15.18 -14.44
N PHE A 117 22.97 14.13 -13.88
CA PHE A 117 24.39 13.86 -14.06
C PHE A 117 24.76 13.59 -15.53
N ILE A 118 23.89 12.90 -16.27
CA ILE A 118 24.11 12.63 -17.70
C ILE A 118 24.01 13.92 -18.52
N LEU A 119 23.01 14.76 -18.26
CA LEU A 119 22.85 16.04 -18.97
C LEU A 119 24.04 16.99 -18.71
N GLU A 120 24.55 17.03 -17.48
CA GLU A 120 25.78 17.77 -17.18
C GLU A 120 26.99 17.23 -17.95
N ALA A 121 27.07 15.91 -18.17
CA ALA A 121 28.15 15.33 -18.97
C ALA A 121 28.03 15.77 -20.44
N PHE A 122 26.82 15.81 -20.99
CA PHE A 122 26.58 16.30 -22.36
C PHE A 122 26.99 17.76 -22.51
N GLU A 123 26.63 18.61 -21.54
CA GLU A 123 27.03 20.02 -21.52
C GLU A 123 28.56 20.18 -21.47
N LYS A 124 29.24 19.44 -20.59
CA LYS A 124 30.71 19.45 -20.48
C LYS A 124 31.41 18.94 -21.74
N LEU A 125 30.76 18.08 -22.51
CA LEU A 125 31.24 17.59 -23.80
C LEU A 125 30.94 18.58 -24.95
N GLY A 126 30.12 19.61 -24.72
CA GLY A 126 29.70 20.53 -25.79
C GLY A 126 28.80 19.86 -26.83
N LEU A 127 27.97 18.90 -26.39
CA LEU A 127 26.96 18.27 -27.22
C LEU A 127 25.67 19.09 -27.21
N ASP A 128 25.17 19.43 -28.39
CA ASP A 128 23.83 19.95 -28.57
C ASP A 128 22.87 18.79 -28.84
N VAL A 129 21.90 18.59 -27.95
CA VAL A 129 20.97 17.45 -28.01
C VAL A 129 19.76 17.84 -28.84
N LEU A 130 19.69 17.33 -30.07
CA LEU A 130 18.61 17.64 -31.02
C LEU A 130 17.34 16.82 -30.76
N GLN A 131 17.51 15.60 -30.26
CA GLN A 131 16.39 14.72 -29.95
C GLN A 131 16.71 13.90 -28.70
N ALA A 132 15.74 13.77 -27.80
CA ALA A 132 15.85 12.86 -26.66
C ALA A 132 14.51 12.23 -26.32
N ARG A 133 14.56 11.00 -25.81
CA ARG A 133 13.47 10.36 -25.09
C ARG A 133 13.99 9.78 -23.79
N ALA A 134 13.24 9.95 -22.71
CA ALA A 134 13.61 9.43 -21.41
C ALA A 134 12.41 8.81 -20.69
N SER A 135 12.66 7.78 -19.89
CA SER A 135 11.72 7.21 -18.93
C SER A 135 12.43 7.02 -17.59
N CYS A 136 11.72 7.30 -16.49
CA CYS A 136 12.27 7.22 -15.13
C CYS A 136 11.27 6.60 -14.11
N VAL A 137 10.23 5.91 -14.59
CA VAL A 137 9.13 5.44 -13.71
C VAL A 137 9.53 4.13 -13.00
N GLU A 138 9.65 3.04 -13.76
CA GLU A 138 10.05 1.73 -13.25
C GLU A 138 11.53 1.45 -13.53
N ARG A 139 11.99 1.90 -14.69
CA ARG A 139 13.35 1.76 -15.19
C ARG A 139 13.82 3.10 -15.74
N PHE A 140 15.11 3.34 -15.65
CA PHE A 140 15.73 4.46 -16.33
C PHE A 140 16.10 4.05 -17.75
N SER A 141 15.60 4.80 -18.71
CA SER A 141 16.10 4.75 -20.08
C SER A 141 16.26 6.15 -20.62
N LEU A 142 17.36 6.39 -21.32
CA LEU A 142 17.63 7.60 -22.06
C LEU A 142 18.13 7.19 -23.43
N GLU A 143 17.56 7.78 -24.47
CA GLU A 143 18.15 7.80 -25.79
C GLU A 143 18.19 9.24 -26.28
N ALA A 144 19.39 9.73 -26.57
CA ALA A 144 19.63 11.08 -27.04
C ALA A 144 20.43 11.05 -28.35
N PHE A 145 20.04 11.88 -29.32
CA PHE A 145 20.83 12.19 -30.49
C PHE A 145 21.41 13.59 -30.31
N GLY A 146 22.75 13.69 -30.34
CA GLY A 146 23.45 14.94 -30.13
C GLY A 146 24.55 15.18 -31.16
N ILE A 147 24.75 16.45 -31.51
CA ILE A 147 25.80 16.91 -32.42
C ILE A 147 26.82 17.75 -31.65
N LYS A 148 28.04 17.87 -32.16
CA LYS A 148 29.03 18.76 -31.55
C LYS A 148 28.72 20.21 -31.89
N VAL A 149 28.68 21.08 -30.89
CA VAL A 149 28.53 22.53 -31.12
C VAL A 149 29.75 23.10 -31.88
N ASN A 150 30.96 22.60 -31.59
CA ASN A 150 32.18 23.04 -32.24
C ASN A 150 32.87 21.90 -33.00
N LYS A 151 33.00 22.04 -34.33
CA LYS A 151 33.67 21.06 -35.20
C LYS A 151 35.16 20.87 -34.91
N ALA A 152 35.81 21.81 -34.24
CA ALA A 152 37.20 21.68 -33.80
C ALA A 152 37.36 20.80 -32.54
N SER A 153 36.27 20.46 -31.84
CA SER A 153 36.33 19.62 -30.65
C SER A 153 36.56 18.14 -31.01
N GLN A 154 37.58 17.54 -30.42
CA GLN A 154 37.98 16.13 -30.63
C GLN A 154 37.06 15.12 -29.91
N VAL A 155 35.79 15.45 -29.69
CA VAL A 155 34.86 14.54 -29.03
C VAL A 155 34.60 13.32 -29.91
N ASP A 156 34.87 12.12 -29.45
CA ASP A 156 34.52 10.89 -30.16
C ASP A 156 33.63 10.00 -29.29
N ALA A 157 33.18 8.88 -29.85
CA ALA A 157 32.29 7.96 -29.14
C ALA A 157 32.91 7.45 -27.83
N GLN A 158 34.22 7.22 -27.81
CA GLN A 158 34.92 6.74 -26.62
C GLN A 158 34.94 7.82 -25.53
N MET A 159 35.27 9.06 -25.87
CA MET A 159 35.25 10.18 -24.93
C MET A 159 33.85 10.40 -24.34
N ILE A 160 32.81 10.25 -25.16
CA ILE A 160 31.41 10.32 -24.69
C ILE A 160 31.13 9.19 -23.70
N GLU A 161 31.46 7.95 -24.05
CA GLU A 161 31.26 6.79 -23.19
C GLU A 161 31.98 6.92 -21.85
N GLU A 162 33.22 7.41 -21.85
CA GLU A 162 34.02 7.67 -20.65
C GLU A 162 33.38 8.75 -19.77
N LYS A 163 32.92 9.86 -20.36
CA LYS A 163 32.30 10.95 -19.60
C LYS A 163 30.94 10.58 -19.02
N VAL A 164 30.12 9.86 -19.77
CA VAL A 164 28.83 9.35 -19.27
C VAL A 164 29.07 8.30 -18.18
N SER A 165 30.07 7.43 -18.34
CA SER A 165 30.49 6.48 -17.30
C SER A 165 30.94 7.19 -16.03
N GLN A 166 31.70 8.28 -16.16
CA GLN A 166 32.12 9.10 -15.02
C GLN A 166 30.93 9.77 -14.34
N ALA A 167 29.97 10.28 -15.09
CA ALA A 167 28.74 10.84 -14.54
C ALA A 167 27.92 9.81 -13.74
N ILE A 168 27.82 8.58 -14.24
CA ILE A 168 27.17 7.47 -13.52
C ILE A 168 27.91 7.15 -12.21
N LYS A 169 29.25 7.16 -12.21
CA LYS A 169 30.05 6.95 -10.99
C LYS A 169 29.78 8.05 -9.96
N ASN A 170 29.87 9.32 -10.38
CA ASN A 170 29.62 10.47 -9.51
C ASN A 170 28.19 10.45 -8.92
N TRP A 171 27.19 10.08 -9.73
CA TRP A 171 25.81 9.93 -9.27
C TRP A 171 25.68 8.94 -8.11
N ARG A 172 26.36 7.77 -8.20
CA ARG A 172 26.32 6.77 -7.13
C ARG A 172 26.95 7.26 -5.83
N GLU A 173 28.08 7.95 -5.95
CA GLU A 173 28.80 8.50 -4.79
C GLU A 173 27.94 9.52 -4.03
N VAL A 174 27.23 10.39 -4.75
CA VAL A 174 26.39 11.44 -4.16
C VAL A 174 25.10 10.88 -3.57
N THR A 175 24.43 9.95 -4.26
CA THR A 175 23.10 9.49 -3.87
C THR A 175 23.10 8.37 -2.84
N LYS A 176 24.23 7.68 -2.63
CA LYS A 176 24.31 6.41 -1.87
C LYS A 176 23.26 5.37 -2.31
N GLN A 177 22.67 5.56 -3.49
CA GLN A 177 21.64 4.69 -4.03
C GLN A 177 22.30 3.57 -4.82
N CYS A 178 22.04 2.35 -4.35
CA CYS A 178 22.27 1.06 -4.97
C CYS A 178 21.14 0.14 -4.48
#